data_AF-A0AAE3R2S4-F1
#
_entry.id   AF-A0AAE3R2S4-F1
#
_cell.length_a   1.000
_cell.length_b   1.000
_cell.length_c   1.000
_cell.angle_alpha   90.00
_cell.angle_beta   90.00
_cell.angle_gamma   90.00
#
_symmetry.space_group_name_H-M   'P 1'
#
loop_
_entity.id
_entity.type
_entity.pdbx_description
1 polymer ?
#
loop_
_entity_poly.entity_id
_entity_poly.type
_entity_poly.pdbx_seq_one_letter_code
_entity_poly.pdbx_strand_id
1 'polypeptide(L)'
;MNLIKAPLVLKGQTVELVSLDKAHFDALEKLASEEKIWRFYPFDLANPEKFKATLPAALEERESGSQFPFTIFYKEQIIGSTRYGYSA
;
A
#
# COMPACT_ATOMS: atom_id res chain seq x y z
N MET A 1 19.48 1.75 6.20
CA MET A 1 19.86 2.66 5.11
C MET A 1 18.78 2.55 4.04
N ASN A 2 18.09 3.64 3.72
CA ASN A 2 17.00 3.63 2.74
C ASN A 2 17.56 3.74 1.31
N LEU A 3 17.43 2.66 0.54
CA LEU A 3 18.02 2.51 -0.80
C LEU A 3 17.06 2.91 -1.93
N ILE A 4 15.76 3.06 -1.66
CA ILE A 4 14.74 3.36 -2.66
C ILE A 4 14.17 4.75 -2.34
N LYS A 5 14.11 5.64 -3.33
CA LYS A 5 13.64 7.02 -3.14
C LYS A 5 12.22 7.19 -3.67
N ALA A 6 11.40 7.95 -2.94
CA ALA A 6 10.10 8.42 -3.41
C ALA A 6 10.21 9.86 -3.97
N PRO A 7 9.38 10.25 -4.94
CA PRO A 7 8.37 9.42 -5.60
C PRO A 7 9.02 8.43 -6.58
N LEU A 8 8.48 7.21 -6.63
CA LEU A 8 8.88 6.17 -7.59
C LEU A 8 7.64 5.61 -8.29
N VAL A 9 7.71 5.51 -9.62
CA VAL A 9 6.67 4.88 -10.44
C VAL A 9 7.30 3.74 -11.23
N LEU A 10 6.78 2.52 -11.05
CA LEU A 10 7.16 1.35 -11.85
C LEU A 10 6.04 1.08 -12.85
N LYS A 11 6.37 1.09 -14.14
CA LYS A 11 5.41 0.86 -15.23
C LYS A 11 5.44 -0.60 -15.66
N GLY A 12 4.31 -1.29 -15.54
CA GLY A 12 4.08 -2.61 -16.12
C GLY A 12 3.30 -2.52 -17.44
N GLN A 13 2.99 -3.68 -18.02
CA GLN A 13 2.14 -3.75 -19.23
C GLN A 13 0.67 -3.44 -18.93
N THR A 14 0.21 -3.71 -17.71
CA THR A 14 -1.20 -3.61 -17.32
C THR A 14 -1.45 -2.59 -16.21
N VAL A 15 -0.51 -2.46 -15.28
CA VAL A 15 -0.65 -1.63 -14.08
C VAL A 15 0.59 -0.78 -13.85
N GLU A 16 0.44 0.31 -13.12
CA GLU A 16 1.53 1.09 -12.57
C GLU A 16 1.62 0.89 -11.05
N LEU A 17 2.83 0.81 -10.52
CA LEU A 17 3.07 0.84 -9.08
C LEU A 17 3.61 2.20 -8.72
N VAL A 18 2.83 3.00 -8.01
CA VAL A 18 3.22 4.34 -7.54
C VAL A 18 3.57 4.23 -6.07
N SER A 19 4.72 4.79 -5.65
CA SER A 19 5.09 4.84 -4.24
C SER A 19 3.94 5.37 -3.39
N LEU A 20 3.61 4.68 -2.29
CA LEU A 20 2.48 5.06 -1.43
C LEU A 20 2.58 6.52 -1.01
N ASP A 21 1.46 7.24 -1.07
CA ASP A 21 1.30 8.62 -0.64
C ASP A 21 0.00 8.77 0.16
N LYS A 22 -0.08 9.81 1.01
CA LYS A 22 -1.29 10.13 1.78
C LYS A 22 -2.50 10.38 0.87
N ALA A 23 -2.31 10.91 -0.33
CA ALA A 23 -3.38 11.12 -1.30
C ALA A 23 -4.07 9.82 -1.74
N HIS A 24 -3.46 8.64 -1.51
CA HIS A 24 -4.03 7.35 -1.86
C HIS A 24 -4.88 6.74 -0.74
N PHE A 25 -4.90 7.32 0.47
CA PHE A 25 -5.42 6.67 1.67
C PHE A 25 -6.92 6.41 1.57
N ASP A 26 -7.72 7.41 1.21
CA ASP A 26 -9.19 7.28 1.13
C ASP A 26 -9.61 6.19 0.13
N ALA A 27 -8.92 6.12 -1.02
CA ALA A 27 -9.20 5.11 -2.03
C ALA A 27 -8.83 3.69 -1.55
N LEU A 28 -7.69 3.57 -0.87
CA LEU A 28 -7.24 2.30 -0.28
C LEU A 28 -8.14 1.87 0.89
N GLU A 29 -8.66 2.81 1.69
CA GLU A 29 -9.58 2.52 2.80
C GLU A 29 -10.88 1.96 2.26
N LYS A 30 -11.42 2.61 1.23
CA LYS A 30 -12.63 2.15 0.54
C LYS A 30 -12.45 0.77 -0.10
N LEU A 31 -11.26 0.43 -0.60
CA LEU A 31 -10.97 -0.91 -1.11
C LEU A 31 -10.83 -1.92 0.04
N ALA A 32 -10.12 -1.56 1.10
CA ALA A 32 -9.83 -2.43 2.23
C ALA A 32 -11.08 -2.78 3.05
N SER A 33 -12.15 -1.98 3.00
CA SER A 33 -13.41 -2.30 3.68
C SER A 33 -14.14 -3.53 3.10
N GLU A 34 -13.73 -4.04 1.93
CA GLU A 34 -14.29 -5.26 1.35
C GLU A 34 -13.79 -6.52 2.08
N GLU A 35 -14.61 -7.05 3.00
CA GLU A 35 -14.29 -8.21 3.85
C GLU A 35 -13.76 -9.43 3.09
N LYS A 36 -14.24 -9.65 1.86
CA LYS A 36 -13.81 -10.77 1.00
C LYS A 36 -12.30 -10.77 0.70
N ILE A 37 -11.64 -9.61 0.73
CA ILE A 37 -10.19 -9.48 0.53
C ILE A 37 -9.44 -10.23 1.64
N TRP A 38 -9.96 -10.15 2.87
CA TRP A 38 -9.28 -10.63 4.08
C TRP A 38 -9.57 -12.08 4.43
N ARG A 39 -10.55 -12.71 3.77
CA ARG A 39 -11.03 -14.07 4.08
C ARG A 39 -9.92 -15.11 4.22
N PHE A 40 -8.81 -14.94 3.49
CA PHE A 40 -7.66 -15.85 3.49
C PHE A 40 -6.35 -15.18 3.90
N TYR A 41 -6.42 -13.96 4.46
CA TYR A 41 -5.25 -13.24 4.93
C TYR A 41 -5.08 -13.40 6.45
N PRO A 42 -3.83 -13.39 6.96
CA PRO A 42 -3.56 -13.41 8.39
C PRO A 42 -3.87 -12.06 9.08
N PHE A 43 -4.10 -11.02 8.30
CA PHE A 43 -4.51 -9.71 8.76
C PHE A 43 -5.86 -9.33 8.14
N ASP A 44 -6.58 -8.46 8.84
CA ASP A 44 -7.88 -7.97 8.46
C ASP A 44 -7.86 -6.45 8.59
N LEU A 45 -7.83 -5.76 7.44
CA LEU A 45 -7.92 -4.30 7.38
C LEU A 45 -9.30 -3.82 6.95
N ALA A 46 -10.33 -4.68 6.93
CA ALA A 46 -11.71 -4.20 6.88
C ALA A 46 -12.10 -3.53 8.20
N ASN A 47 -11.37 -3.82 9.29
CA ASN A 47 -11.45 -3.06 10.52
C ASN A 47 -10.83 -1.64 10.33
N PRO A 48 -11.64 -0.56 10.44
CA PRO A 48 -11.17 0.80 10.17
C PRO A 48 -10.04 1.25 11.10
N GLU A 49 -10.04 0.81 12.36
CA GLU A 49 -9.01 1.19 13.34
C GLU A 49 -7.66 0.53 12.99
N LYS A 50 -7.67 -0.73 12.53
CA LYS A 50 -6.45 -1.39 12.02
C LYS A 50 -5.96 -0.71 10.74
N PHE A 51 -6.87 -0.32 9.86
CA PHE A 51 -6.52 0.36 8.62
C PHE A 51 -5.84 1.72 8.88
N LYS A 52 -6.44 2.54 9.75
CA LYS A 52 -5.90 3.85 10.17
C LYS A 52 -4.51 3.75 10.77
N ALA A 53 -4.16 2.66 11.43
CA ALA A 53 -2.80 2.43 11.93
C ALA A 53 -1.84 1.95 10.83
N THR A 54 -2.32 1.14 9.88
CA THR A 54 -1.47 0.43 8.91
C THR A 54 -0.88 1.34 7.84
N LEU A 55 -1.66 2.24 7.23
CA LEU A 55 -1.14 3.09 6.16
C LEU A 55 -0.12 4.15 6.64
N PRO A 56 -0.32 4.82 7.78
CA PRO A 56 0.73 5.68 8.36
C PRO A 56 2.00 4.90 8.69
N ALA A 57 1.88 3.73 9.31
CA ALA A 57 3.03 2.87 9.59
C ALA A 57 3.78 2.48 8.31
N ALA A 58 3.07 2.16 7.22
CA ALA A 58 3.67 1.86 5.93
C ALA A 58 4.47 3.05 5.36
N LEU A 59 4.02 4.30 5.57
CA LEU A 59 4.81 5.48 5.20
C LEU A 59 6.08 5.60 6.05
N GLU A 60 6.01 5.34 7.36
CA GLU A 60 7.19 5.36 8.23
C GLU A 60 8.19 4.25 7.87
N GLU A 61 7.71 3.07 7.51
CA GLU A 61 8.51 1.96 6.97
C GLU A 61 9.24 2.38 5.68
N ARG A 62 8.55 3.13 4.80
CA ARG A 62 9.14 3.71 3.59
C ARG A 62 10.28 4.66 3.92
N GLU A 63 10.07 5.59 4.85
CA GLU A 63 11.08 6.60 5.20
C GLU A 63 12.30 5.96 5.88
N SER A 64 12.08 5.00 6.77
CA SER A 64 13.15 4.25 7.44
C SER A 64 13.88 3.26 6.51
N GLY A 65 13.24 2.87 5.40
CA GLY A 65 13.76 1.92 4.42
C GLY A 65 13.63 0.46 4.83
N SER A 66 12.74 0.13 5.77
CA SER A 66 12.45 -1.26 6.17
C SER A 66 11.57 -1.95 5.14
N GLN A 67 10.56 -1.26 4.63
CA GLN A 67 9.69 -1.69 3.54
C GLN A 67 9.39 -0.53 2.61
N PHE A 68 9.07 -0.83 1.36
CA PHE A 68 8.71 0.15 0.35
C PHE A 68 7.32 -0.18 -0.19
N PRO A 69 6.26 0.45 0.36
CA PRO A 69 4.89 0.25 -0.11
C PRO A 69 4.61 0.99 -1.42
N PHE A 70 3.81 0.34 -2.26
CA PHE A 70 3.28 0.86 -3.51
C PHE A 70 1.74 0.78 -3.52
N THR A 71 1.14 1.76 -4.16
CA THR A 71 -0.26 1.75 -4.60
C THR A 71 -0.32 1.24 -6.04
N ILE A 72 -1.23 0.31 -6.32
CA ILE A 72 -1.42 -0.30 -7.64
C ILE A 72 -2.48 0.49 -8.40
N PHE A 73 -2.10 1.03 -9.55
CA PHE A 73 -2.98 1.75 -10.46
C PHE A 73 -3.28 0.92 -11.71
N TYR A 74 -4.56 0.80 -12.06
CA TYR A 74 -5.00 0.36 -13.39
C TYR A 74 -5.62 1.57 -14.09
N LYS A 75 -4.91 2.12 -15.08
CA LYS A 75 -5.21 3.46 -15.63
C LYS A 75 -5.18 4.49 -14.48
N GLU A 76 -6.25 5.25 -14.28
CA GLU A 76 -6.37 6.26 -13.22
C GLU A 76 -7.00 5.72 -11.92
N GLN A 77 -7.31 4.42 -11.87
CA GLN A 77 -8.00 3.82 -10.73
C GLN A 77 -7.02 3.08 -9.82
N ILE A 78 -7.05 3.40 -8.52
CA ILE A 78 -6.41 2.60 -7.48
C ILE A 78 -7.18 1.27 -7.34
N ILE A 79 -6.46 0.15 -7.44
CA ILE A 79 -7.03 -1.21 -7.36
C ILE A 79 -6.41 -2.07 -6.25
N GLY A 80 -5.46 -1.53 -5.49
CA GLY A 80 -4.87 -2.21 -4.36
C GLY A 80 -3.51 -1.62 -3.96
N SER A 81 -2.79 -2.37 -3.14
CA SER A 81 -1.44 -2.03 -2.71
C SER A 81 -0.56 -3.28 -2.63
N THR A 82 0.75 -3.07 -2.70
CA THR A 82 1.75 -4.10 -2.50
C THR A 82 2.96 -3.48 -1.83
N ARG A 83 3.91 -4.29 -1.37
CA ARG A 83 5.10 -3.81 -0.68
C ARG A 83 6.31 -4.64 -1.06
N TYR A 84 7.46 -3.97 -1.17
CA TYR A 84 8.77 -4.60 -1.30
C TYR A 84 9.53 -4.46 0.02
N GLY A 85 10.01 -5.55 0.58
CA GLY A 85 10.75 -5.54 1.84
C GLY A 85 10.59 -6.85 2.57
N TYR A 86 11.41 -7.04 3.59
CA TYR A 86 11.32 -8.23 4.43
C TYR A 86 10.51 -7.87 5.68
N SER A 87 9.41 -8.59 5.93
CA SER A 87 8.83 -8.67 7.27
C SER A 87 9.58 -9.77 8.01
N ALA A 88 10.35 -9.39 9.03
CA ALA A 88 10.91 -10.37 9.96
C ALA A 88 9.80 -11.07 10.76
#